data_AF-A0A0F8VEU3-F1
#
_entry.id   AF-A0A0F8VEU3-F1
#
_cell.length_a   1.000
_cell.length_b   1.000
_cell.length_c   1.000
_cell.angle_alpha   90.00
_cell.angle_beta   90.00
_cell.angle_gamma   90.00
#
_symmetry.space_group_name_H-M   'P 1'
#
loop_
_entity.id
_entity.type
_entity.pdbx_description
1 polymer ?
#
loop_
_entity_poly.entity_id
_entity_poly.type
_entity_poly.pdbx_seq_one_letter_code
_entity_poly.pdbx_strand_id
1 'polypeptide(L)'
;MQFIRIEYLKGIRFYIKKSIYKYMQLDRIDKQILNVLFENGRESLSSLSKSVLKKNEEQMSHTGIAKRISKLENAGILKVQGNISINGLDFYAAFILMEMRNYDEVKNIITAYEDCPRVFLLAHVTGQYNLIFGVVGQSIDVLR
;
A
#
# COMPACT_ATOMS: atom_id res chain seq x y z
N MET A 1 -7.51 -24.61 -5.30
CA MET A 1 -7.85 -23.30 -4.71
C MET A 1 -7.79 -23.45 -3.20
N GLN A 2 -6.77 -22.87 -2.57
CA GLN A 2 -6.64 -22.93 -1.12
C GLN A 2 -7.13 -21.60 -0.54
N PHE A 3 -8.14 -21.67 0.33
CA PHE A 3 -8.62 -20.52 1.09
C PHE A 3 -7.85 -20.42 2.40
N ILE A 4 -7.09 -19.35 2.56
CA ILE A 4 -6.47 -19.04 3.86
C ILE A 4 -7.36 -18.01 4.54
N ARG A 5 -8.01 -18.42 5.64
CA ARG A 5 -8.77 -17.53 6.52
C ARG A 5 -7.78 -16.70 7.32
N ILE A 6 -7.86 -15.37 7.19
CA ILE A 6 -6.97 -14.46 7.92
C ILE A 6 -7.78 -13.88 9.07
N GLU A 7 -7.59 -14.41 10.27
CA GLU A 7 -8.35 -13.94 11.45
C GLU A 7 -7.86 -12.60 12.00
N TYR A 8 -6.78 -12.02 11.45
CA TYR A 8 -6.25 -10.74 11.90
C TYR A 8 -5.65 -9.93 10.76
N LEU A 9 -6.46 -9.09 10.10
CA LEU A 9 -5.97 -8.01 9.23
C LEU A 9 -5.66 -6.72 10.00
N LYS A 10 -5.12 -6.82 11.22
CA LYS A 10 -4.46 -5.68 11.86
C LYS A 10 -3.07 -5.50 11.24
N GLY A 11 -3.03 -4.95 10.02
CA GLY A 11 -1.78 -4.48 9.42
C GLY A 11 -1.26 -5.33 8.26
N ILE A 12 -1.96 -5.33 7.12
CA ILE A 12 -1.25 -5.45 5.83
C ILE A 12 -0.44 -4.17 5.68
N ARG A 13 0.74 -4.16 6.29
CA ARG A 13 1.72 -3.11 6.14
C ARG A 13 2.52 -3.49 4.90
N PHE A 14 2.25 -2.84 3.77
CA PHE A 14 3.12 -2.96 2.60
C PHE A 14 4.46 -2.34 2.98
N TYR A 15 5.40 -3.19 3.37
CA TYR A 15 6.78 -2.77 3.58
C TYR A 15 7.42 -2.53 2.22
N ILE A 16 7.32 -1.30 1.72
CA ILE A 16 8.22 -0.82 0.67
C ILE A 16 9.61 -0.83 1.30
N LYS A 17 10.43 -1.84 0.97
CA LYS A 17 11.80 -1.95 1.48
C LYS A 17 12.54 -0.65 1.15
N LYS A 18 13.32 -0.14 2.12
CA LYS A 18 14.25 1.00 1.96
C LYS A 18 15.11 0.94 0.68
N SER A 19 15.34 -0.27 0.16
CA SER A 19 16.01 -0.54 -1.13
C SER A 19 15.33 0.16 -2.32
N ILE A 20 14.00 0.24 -2.38
CA ILE A 20 13.26 0.87 -3.49
C ILE A 20 13.53 2.38 -3.55
N TYR A 21 13.71 3.03 -2.40
CA TYR A 21 14.09 4.45 -2.33
C TYR A 21 15.46 4.76 -2.93
N LYS A 22 16.35 3.76 -3.09
CA LYS A 22 17.63 3.93 -3.78
C LYS A 22 17.43 4.03 -5.30
N TYR A 23 16.48 3.28 -5.84
CA TYR A 23 16.19 3.24 -7.27
C TYR A 23 15.34 4.44 -7.75
N MET A 24 14.56 5.06 -6.86
CA MET A 24 13.71 6.21 -7.19
C MET A 24 14.40 7.59 -7.10
N GLN A 25 15.72 7.65 -6.91
CA GLN A 25 16.49 8.90 -6.70
C GLN A 25 15.91 9.86 -5.64
N LEU A 26 15.24 9.32 -4.62
CA LEU A 26 14.70 10.12 -3.52
C LEU A 26 15.82 10.55 -2.57
N ASP A 27 15.80 11.82 -2.15
CA ASP A 27 16.79 12.30 -1.19
C ASP A 27 16.39 11.97 0.26
N ARG A 28 17.26 12.31 1.22
CA ARG A 28 17.02 12.02 2.65
C ARG A 28 15.78 12.74 3.19
N ILE A 29 15.43 13.91 2.65
CA ILE A 29 14.28 14.69 3.09
C ILE A 29 13.00 14.04 2.59
N ASP A 30 12.96 13.67 1.31
CA ASP A 30 11.81 13.00 0.70
C ASP A 30 11.48 11.70 1.48
N LYS A 31 12.49 10.90 1.84
CA LYS A 31 12.30 9.67 2.62
C LYS A 31 11.76 9.92 4.02
N GLN A 32 12.20 10.98 4.69
CA GLN A 32 11.68 11.34 6.01
C GLN A 32 10.19 11.71 5.91
N ILE A 33 9.83 12.56 4.95
CA ILE A 33 8.44 12.96 4.70
C ILE A 33 7.57 11.72 4.43
N LEU A 34 8.00 10.85 3.51
CA LEU A 34 7.25 9.63 3.17
C LEU A 34 7.06 8.71 4.38
N ASN A 35 8.08 8.55 5.23
CA ASN A 35 7.94 7.71 6.42
C ASN A 35 6.94 8.29 7.42
N VAL A 36 6.97 9.60 7.66
CA VAL A 36 6.01 10.26 8.57
C VAL A 36 4.58 10.11 8.02
N LEU A 37 4.39 10.38 6.73
CA LEU A 37 3.08 10.29 6.09
C LEU A 37 2.59 8.84 5.93
N PHE A 38 3.50 7.86 5.87
CA PHE A 38 3.14 6.45 5.85
C PHE A 38 2.54 6.00 7.19
N GLU A 39 3.07 6.50 8.31
CA GLU A 39 2.50 6.25 9.64
C GLU A 39 1.20 7.02 9.85
N ASN A 40 1.18 8.30 9.45
CA ASN A 40 0.00 9.15 9.56
C ASN A 40 -0.10 10.12 8.37
N GLY A 41 -0.93 9.76 7.39
CA GLY A 41 -1.15 10.58 6.19
C GLY A 41 -1.82 11.93 6.46
N ARG A 42 -2.35 12.17 7.67
CA ARG A 42 -2.96 13.43 8.09
C ARG A 42 -2.01 14.35 8.86
N GLU A 43 -0.72 14.02 8.95
CA GLU A 43 0.25 14.85 9.65
C GLU A 43 0.29 16.27 9.08
N SER A 44 0.30 17.25 9.99
CA SER A 44 0.33 18.66 9.61
C SER A 44 1.74 19.06 9.16
N LEU A 45 1.83 20.09 8.31
CA LEU A 45 3.12 20.69 7.92
C LEU A 45 3.95 21.17 9.13
N SER A 46 3.28 21.57 10.22
CA SER A 46 3.92 21.99 11.49
C SER A 46 4.54 20.83 12.26
N SER A 47 3.90 19.67 12.24
CA SER A 47 4.46 18.46 12.83
C SER A 47 5.62 17.93 11.99
N LEU A 48 5.46 17.95 10.66
CA LEU A 48 6.50 17.56 9.71
C LEU A 48 7.75 18.45 9.82
N SER A 49 7.62 19.77 9.98
CA SER A 49 8.79 20.67 10.09
C SER A 49 9.64 20.39 11.31
N LYS A 50 9.02 19.95 12.41
CA LYS A 50 9.74 19.56 13.63
C LYS A 50 10.45 18.21 13.50
N SER A 51 9.91 17.29 12.70
CA SER A 51 10.41 15.92 12.57
C SER A 51 11.38 15.72 11.40
N VAL A 52 11.32 16.56 10.37
CA VAL A 52 12.14 16.44 9.16
C VAL A 52 13.39 17.31 9.27
N LEU A 53 14.56 16.67 9.28
CA LEU A 53 15.86 17.33 9.45
C LEU A 53 16.69 17.33 8.16
N LYS A 54 17.29 18.49 7.86
CA LYS A 54 18.31 18.69 6.82
C LYS A 54 19.63 18.00 7.19
N LYS A 55 20.60 18.04 6.26
CA LYS A 55 21.94 17.43 6.47
C LYS A 55 22.71 18.06 7.63
N ASN A 56 22.54 19.36 7.84
CA ASN A 56 23.13 20.13 8.93
C ASN A 56 22.28 20.09 10.22
N GLU A 57 21.37 19.13 10.35
CA GLU A 57 20.49 18.93 11.53
C GLU A 57 19.49 20.07 11.81
N GLU A 58 19.41 21.05 10.92
CA GLU A 58 18.36 22.06 10.97
C GLU A 58 17.01 21.47 10.54
N GLN A 59 15.94 21.98 11.16
CA GLN A 59 14.58 21.72 10.74
C GLN A 59 14.30 22.23 9.32
N MET A 60 13.48 21.49 8.58
CA MET A 60 12.98 21.93 7.28
C MET A 60 11.89 22.98 7.46
N SER A 61 11.89 24.02 6.62
CA SER A 61 10.81 25.02 6.67
C SER A 61 9.48 24.44 6.19
N HIS A 62 8.37 25.02 6.67
CA HIS A 62 7.01 24.65 6.24
C HIS A 62 6.84 24.71 4.71
N THR A 63 7.30 25.80 4.10
CA THR A 63 7.24 26.00 2.63
C THR A 63 8.11 24.98 1.89
N GLY A 64 9.26 24.62 2.46
CA GLY A 64 10.13 23.59 1.92
C GLY A 64 9.47 22.21 1.91
N ILE A 65 8.78 21.83 2.98
CA ILE A 65 8.03 20.57 3.08
C ILE A 65 6.85 20.55 2.11
N ALA A 66 6.05 21.62 2.06
CA ALA A 66 4.92 21.72 1.16
C ALA A 66 5.34 21.55 -0.31
N LYS A 67 6.44 22.20 -0.71
CA LYS A 67 6.99 22.06 -2.06
C LYS A 67 7.44 20.63 -2.37
N ARG A 68 8.01 19.93 -1.39
CA ARG A 68 8.47 18.54 -1.51
C ARG A 68 7.30 17.58 -1.65
N ILE A 69 6.29 17.69 -0.80
CA ILE A 69 5.05 16.92 -0.88
C ILE A 69 4.41 17.10 -2.25
N SER A 70 4.20 18.35 -2.68
CA SER A 70 3.60 18.64 -3.99
C SER A 70 4.42 18.05 -5.14
N LYS A 71 5.76 18.09 -5.08
CA LYS A 71 6.62 17.44 -6.08
C LYS A 71 6.43 15.92 -6.10
N LEU A 72 6.34 15.27 -4.94
CA LEU A 72 6.13 13.83 -4.84
C LEU A 72 4.74 13.40 -5.33
N GLU A 73 3.70 14.20 -5.05
CA GLU A 73 2.33 13.98 -5.53
C GLU A 73 2.24 14.17 -7.05
N ASN A 74 2.79 15.27 -7.58
CA ASN A 74 2.81 15.54 -9.01
C ASN A 74 3.60 14.47 -9.80
N ALA A 75 4.59 13.84 -9.17
CA ALA A 75 5.35 12.73 -9.76
C ALA A 75 4.64 11.37 -9.62
N GLY A 76 3.47 11.30 -8.96
CA GLY A 76 2.76 10.05 -8.69
C GLY A 76 3.44 9.14 -7.66
N ILE A 77 4.46 9.63 -6.95
CA ILE A 77 5.22 8.87 -5.96
C ILE A 77 4.48 8.84 -4.61
N LEU A 78 3.79 9.93 -4.28
CA LEU A 78 3.00 10.05 -3.05
C LEU A 78 1.52 10.19 -3.39
N LYS A 79 0.69 9.39 -2.71
CA LYS A 79 -0.76 9.56 -2.67
C LYS A 79 -1.21 9.38 -1.23
N VAL A 80 -1.84 10.40 -0.66
CA VAL A 80 -2.48 10.31 0.64
C VAL A 80 -3.89 9.77 0.46
N GLN A 81 -4.23 8.70 1.18
CA GLN A 81 -5.55 8.07 1.11
C GLN A 81 -6.05 7.69 2.50
N GLY A 82 -7.37 7.62 2.66
CA GLY A 82 -8.00 7.10 3.85
C GLY A 82 -7.94 5.57 3.85
N ASN A 83 -7.50 4.99 4.97
CA ASN A 83 -7.59 3.54 5.17
C ASN A 83 -8.96 3.17 5.71
N ILE A 84 -9.55 2.09 5.18
CA ILE A 84 -10.82 1.54 5.64
C ILE A 84 -10.54 0.38 6.61
N SER A 85 -11.19 0.39 7.77
CA SER A 85 -11.08 -0.71 8.74
C SER A 85 -12.02 -1.85 8.33
N ILE A 86 -11.47 -2.95 7.83
CA ILE A 86 -12.25 -4.16 7.48
C ILE A 86 -12.99 -4.70 8.71
N ASN A 87 -12.29 -4.79 9.85
CA ASN A 87 -12.89 -5.22 11.12
C ASN A 87 -13.96 -4.24 11.61
N GLY A 88 -13.74 -2.93 11.41
CA GLY A 88 -14.70 -1.90 11.83
C GLY A 88 -15.98 -1.86 10.98
N LEU A 89 -15.96 -2.52 9.82
CA LEU A 89 -17.13 -2.71 8.95
C LEU A 89 -17.77 -4.10 9.13
N ASP A 90 -17.31 -4.92 10.07
CA ASP A 90 -17.71 -6.32 10.24
C ASP A 90 -17.54 -7.17 8.97
N PHE A 91 -16.49 -6.89 8.20
CA PHE A 91 -16.12 -7.67 7.02
C PHE A 91 -15.05 -8.70 7.38
N TYR A 92 -15.06 -9.79 6.63
CA TYR A 92 -14.01 -10.80 6.58
C TYR A 92 -13.13 -10.55 5.36
N ALA A 93 -11.88 -10.96 5.46
CA ALA A 93 -10.97 -10.99 4.33
C ALA A 93 -10.35 -12.37 4.16
N ALA A 94 -10.09 -12.73 2.91
CA ALA A 94 -9.43 -13.97 2.55
C ALA A 94 -8.42 -13.75 1.43
N PHE A 95 -7.38 -14.59 1.42
CA PHE A 95 -6.55 -14.79 0.24
C PHE A 95 -6.95 -16.08 -0.45
N ILE A 96 -7.20 -15.97 -1.74
CA ILE A 96 -7.35 -17.10 -2.65
C ILE A 96 -6.03 -17.26 -3.38
N LEU A 97 -5.39 -18.41 -3.15
CA LEU A 97 -4.14 -18.76 -3.81
C LEU A 97 -4.44 -19.65 -5.02
N MET A 98 -3.95 -19.21 -6.17
CA MET A 98 -4.25 -19.79 -7.45
C MET A 98 -2.96 -20.15 -8.19
N GLU A 99 -2.99 -21.33 -8.81
CA GLU A 99 -1.96 -21.81 -9.72
C GLU A 99 -2.58 -21.89 -11.11
N MET A 100 -2.16 -20.98 -11.98
CA MET A 100 -2.58 -20.88 -13.38
C MET A 100 -1.54 -21.57 -14.27
N ARG A 101 -1.98 -22.13 -15.39
CA ARG A 101 -1.08 -22.94 -16.25
C ARG A 101 -0.12 -22.09 -17.07
N ASN A 102 -0.56 -20.87 -17.41
CA ASN A 102 0.18 -19.96 -18.27
C ASN A 102 -0.08 -18.51 -17.87
N TYR A 103 0.74 -17.61 -18.44
CA TYR A 103 0.67 -16.18 -18.16
C TYR A 103 -0.62 -15.52 -18.69
N ASP A 104 -1.16 -16.01 -19.80
CA ASP A 104 -2.38 -15.45 -20.39
C ASP A 104 -3.60 -15.66 -19.49
N GLU A 105 -3.71 -16.82 -18.84
CA GLU A 105 -4.74 -17.09 -17.80
C GLU A 105 -4.62 -16.12 -16.62
N VAL A 106 -3.40 -15.89 -16.11
CA VAL A 106 -3.16 -14.92 -15.03
C VAL A 106 -3.62 -13.52 -15.45
N LYS A 107 -3.23 -13.08 -16.65
CA LYS A 107 -3.59 -11.77 -17.19
C LYS A 107 -5.10 -11.61 -17.33
N ASN A 108 -5.79 -12.62 -17.87
CA ASN A 108 -7.24 -12.61 -18.04
C ASN A 108 -7.97 -12.48 -16.70
N ILE A 109 -7.53 -13.19 -15.66
CA ILE A 109 -8.12 -13.05 -14.32
C ILE A 109 -7.86 -11.66 -13.75
N ILE A 110 -6.63 -11.14 -13.86
CA ILE A 110 -6.32 -9.80 -13.35
C ILE A 110 -7.23 -8.76 -14.01
N THR A 111 -7.35 -8.78 -15.34
CA THR A 111 -8.22 -7.85 -16.08
C THR A 111 -9.70 -8.04 -15.74
N ALA A 112 -10.19 -9.26 -15.57
CA ALA A 112 -11.60 -9.51 -15.25
C ALA A 112 -12.02 -8.97 -13.87
N TYR A 113 -11.07 -8.79 -12.95
CA TYR A 113 -11.35 -8.45 -11.55
C TYR A 113 -10.69 -7.14 -11.07
N GLU A 114 -10.00 -6.40 -11.95
CA GLU A 114 -9.30 -5.15 -11.57
C GLU A 114 -10.24 -4.09 -11.00
N ASP A 115 -11.48 -4.05 -11.48
CA ASP A 115 -12.52 -3.11 -11.03
C ASP A 115 -13.49 -3.72 -10.00
N CYS A 116 -13.26 -4.96 -9.54
CA CYS A 116 -14.17 -5.60 -8.60
C CYS A 116 -14.01 -5.00 -7.20
N PRO A 117 -15.05 -4.36 -6.62
CA PRO A 117 -14.93 -3.65 -5.34
C PRO A 117 -14.67 -4.57 -4.14
N ARG A 118 -14.91 -5.88 -4.29
CA ARG A 118 -14.60 -6.88 -3.27
C ARG A 118 -13.14 -7.31 -3.30
N VAL A 119 -12.41 -6.98 -4.37
CA VAL A 119 -11.02 -7.37 -4.57
C VAL A 119 -10.12 -6.21 -4.16
N PHE A 120 -9.33 -6.42 -3.11
CA PHE A 120 -8.40 -5.40 -2.60
C PHE A 120 -6.94 -5.68 -2.99
N LEU A 121 -6.65 -6.87 -3.53
CA LEU A 121 -5.32 -7.24 -3.99
C LEU A 121 -5.39 -8.21 -5.17
N LEU A 122 -4.67 -7.87 -6.23
CA LEU A 122 -4.33 -8.77 -7.33
C LEU A 122 -2.82 -8.76 -7.48
N ALA A 123 -2.17 -9.91 -7.29
CA ALA A 123 -0.73 -10.00 -7.41
C ALA A 123 -0.32 -11.28 -8.14
N HIS A 124 0.33 -11.10 -9.30
CA HIS A 124 1.13 -12.14 -9.92
C HIS A 124 2.40 -12.31 -9.10
N VAL A 125 2.64 -13.53 -8.61
CA VAL A 125 3.79 -13.85 -7.76
C VAL A 125 4.55 -15.04 -8.33
N THR A 126 5.80 -15.20 -7.91
CA THR A 126 6.59 -16.40 -8.21
C THR A 126 6.43 -17.43 -7.09
N GLY A 127 6.38 -18.71 -7.43
CA GLY A 127 6.31 -19.80 -6.45
C GLY A 127 5.35 -20.90 -6.89
N GLN A 128 4.87 -21.68 -5.91
CA GLN A 128 3.88 -22.74 -6.16
C GLN A 128 2.56 -22.18 -6.68
N TYR A 129 2.10 -21.07 -6.11
CA TYR A 129 0.97 -20.31 -6.61
C TYR A 129 1.53 -19.12 -7.40
N ASN A 130 0.97 -18.86 -8.57
CA ASN A 130 1.37 -17.74 -9.42
C ASN A 130 0.36 -16.58 -9.42
N LEU A 131 -0.74 -16.69 -8.65
CA LEU A 131 -1.67 -15.60 -8.47
C LEU A 131 -2.20 -15.57 -7.03
N ILE A 132 -2.12 -14.40 -6.41
CA ILE A 132 -2.73 -14.10 -5.11
C ILE A 132 -3.88 -13.13 -5.35
N PHE A 133 -5.04 -13.49 -4.79
CA PHE A 133 -6.28 -12.75 -4.93
C PHE A 133 -6.83 -12.44 -3.54
N GLY A 134 -6.81 -11.17 -3.14
CA GLY A 134 -7.31 -10.70 -1.85
C GLY A 134 -8.73 -10.20 -1.96
N VAL A 135 -9.65 -10.80 -1.21
CA VAL A 135 -11.08 -10.50 -1.22
C VAL A 135 -11.63 -10.12 0.15
N VAL A 136 -12.64 -9.26 0.17
CA VAL A 136 -13.43 -8.92 1.37
C VAL A 136 -14.93 -9.19 1.19
N GLY A 137 -15.61 -9.55 2.27
CA GLY A 137 -17.04 -9.87 2.26
C GLY A 137 -17.64 -9.94 3.67
N GLN A 138 -18.97 -9.91 3.77
CA GLN A 138 -19.69 -9.85 5.06
C GLN A 138 -19.71 -11.17 5.84
N SER A 139 -19.44 -12.29 5.17
CA SER A 139 -19.30 -13.60 5.82
C SER A 139 -18.33 -14.46 5.03
N ILE A 140 -17.83 -15.53 5.64
CA ILE A 140 -16.97 -16.50 4.95
C ILE A 140 -17.71 -17.21 3.81
N ASP A 141 -19.03 -17.40 3.93
CA ASP A 141 -19.82 -18.09 2.92
C ASP A 141 -20.00 -17.26 1.65
N VAL A 142 -20.01 -15.92 1.78
CA VAL A 142 -20.02 -15.00 0.63
C VAL A 142 -18.67 -14.97 -0.10
N LEU A 143 -17.60 -15.45 0.54
CA LEU A 143 -16.24 -15.49 -0.02
C LEU A 143 -15.84 -16.83 -0.63
N ARG A 144 -16.63 -17.89 -0.43
CA ARG A 144 -16.35 -19.25 -0.89
C ARG A 144 -16.74 -19.47 -2.35
#